data_AF-A0A4R6WI52-F1
#
_entry.id   AF-A0A4R6WI52-F1
#
_cell.length_a   1.000
_cell.length_b   1.000
_cell.length_c   1.000
_cell.angle_alpha   90.00
_cell.angle_beta   90.00
_cell.angle_gamma   90.00
#
_symmetry.space_group_name_H-M   'P 1'
#
loop_
_entity.id
_entity.type
_entity.pdbx_description
1 polymer ?
#
loop_
_entity_poly.entity_id
_entity_poly.type
_entity_poly.pdbx_seq_one_letter_code
_entity_poly.pdbx_strand_id
1 'polypeptide(L)'
;MIRYALYSLVLLFYSFNTYSQSIAEKNNRQVYNRIEFFFNTQQTDSIYAMASPLFQQNIPLQKLEMALQYFYNFGQIKDASPASYSNGIAGYNITVGNKKGSIFLKTDSTFHFDFLEIKDQEIATEKKENVKSVVQKNNALDEYIDSLALTYIQQKNAQALAIGLIHKGKTNTFYYGETIKGDTLSLPKENTLFELGSITKVFTATLLADLVERKVITLDDSISKYLPDSLAQNQYLQKITFKDLANHTSGLPRIPSNLDKVPKFVATAPYAQYGRKELFSYLKNIELKDVPGNNFEYSNTGFALLGELISSISKKTYSQCITEVITSPLGLLNTVEKINYKTQSIPKVYSLTGTEVPLWQWQAFAGAGGLKSTITDMMKFVQAQFKMPENRLEHAMALTKQFTYYLPPSTDIGLAWHMNMLEDVVQYWHNGATGGSSAFLALVPDSKSAIIVLSNSAISVDEISTQIISKVIADK
;
A
#
# COMPACT_ATOMS: atom_id res chain seq x y z
N MET A 1 25.87 28.54 73.88
CA MET A 1 26.10 29.89 73.32
C MET A 1 26.59 29.72 71.89
N ILE A 2 25.68 29.98 70.94
CA ILE A 2 25.88 30.43 69.55
C ILE A 2 27.14 29.90 68.84
N ARG A 3 26.96 28.78 68.13
CA ARG A 3 27.88 28.30 67.09
C ARG A 3 27.60 29.07 65.80
N TYR A 4 28.60 29.78 65.29
CA TYR A 4 28.60 30.35 63.96
C TYR A 4 28.63 29.22 62.93
N ALA A 5 27.56 29.10 62.13
CA ALA A 5 27.52 28.26 60.95
C ALA A 5 28.27 28.97 59.81
N LEU A 6 29.48 28.51 59.51
CA LEU A 6 30.17 28.84 58.26
C LEU A 6 29.45 28.11 57.12
N TYR A 7 28.88 28.86 56.19
CA TYR A 7 28.43 28.35 54.91
C TYR A 7 29.65 27.95 54.07
N SER A 8 29.98 26.66 54.09
CA SER A 8 30.95 26.08 53.15
C SER A 8 30.24 25.87 51.81
N LEU A 9 30.51 26.77 50.86
CA LEU A 9 30.17 26.66 49.46
C LEU A 9 30.93 25.47 48.85
N VAL A 10 30.33 24.27 48.82
CA VAL A 10 30.86 23.14 48.06
C VAL A 10 30.46 23.36 46.60
N LEU A 11 31.37 23.95 45.84
CA LEU A 11 31.36 23.89 44.38
C LEU A 11 31.51 22.42 43.97
N LEU A 12 30.38 21.78 43.70
CA LEU A 12 30.33 20.54 42.94
C LEU A 12 30.86 20.84 41.54
N PHE A 13 32.14 20.53 41.32
CA PHE A 13 32.68 20.33 39.99
C PHE A 13 31.92 19.16 39.37
N TYR A 14 30.84 19.46 38.64
CA TYR A 14 30.43 18.60 37.55
C TYR A 14 31.61 18.59 36.59
N SER A 15 32.34 17.48 36.56
CA SER A 15 33.17 17.13 35.44
C SER A 15 32.25 17.00 34.23
N PHE A 16 32.03 18.11 33.53
CA PHE A 16 31.64 18.05 32.14
C PHE A 16 32.78 17.33 31.43
N ASN A 17 32.60 16.04 31.16
CA ASN A 17 33.27 15.41 30.05
C ASN A 17 32.74 16.11 28.79
N THR A 18 33.31 17.27 28.44
CA THR A 18 33.15 17.86 27.13
C THR A 18 33.88 16.94 26.16
N TYR A 19 33.19 15.94 25.64
CA TYR A 19 33.60 15.31 24.39
C TYR A 19 33.73 16.45 23.38
N SER A 20 34.95 16.76 22.97
CA SER A 20 35.20 17.67 21.87
C SER A 20 34.67 16.99 20.61
N GLN A 21 33.40 17.27 20.26
CA GLN A 21 32.82 16.81 19.00
C GLN A 21 33.72 17.27 17.86
N SER A 22 34.12 16.32 17.03
CA SER A 22 34.93 16.64 15.85
C SER A 22 34.18 17.64 14.96
N ILE A 23 34.91 18.46 14.19
CA ILE A 23 34.29 19.41 13.25
C ILE A 23 33.33 18.66 12.30
N ALA A 24 33.70 17.47 11.85
CA ALA A 24 32.86 16.62 11.01
C ALA A 24 31.57 16.15 11.71
N GLU A 25 31.63 15.80 12.99
CA GLU A 25 30.44 15.43 13.77
C GLU A 25 29.49 16.63 13.97
N LYS A 26 30.05 17.83 14.17
CA LYS A 26 29.26 19.08 14.22
C LYS A 26 28.59 19.40 12.89
N ASN A 27 29.30 19.22 11.77
CA ASN A 27 28.73 19.42 10.43
C ASN A 27 27.58 18.44 10.16
N ASN A 28 27.77 17.16 10.46
CA ASN A 28 26.71 16.15 10.35
C ASN A 28 25.48 16.55 11.18
N ARG A 29 25.68 17.03 12.41
CA ARG A 29 24.56 17.48 13.26
C ARG A 29 23.80 18.67 12.66
N GLN A 30 24.49 19.61 12.04
CA GLN A 30 23.84 20.75 11.40
C GLN A 30 22.99 20.34 10.20
N VAL A 31 23.51 19.45 9.35
CA VAL A 31 22.76 18.91 8.22
C VAL A 31 21.58 18.07 8.69
N TYR A 32 21.77 17.22 9.72
CA TYR A 32 20.70 16.45 10.33
C TYR A 32 19.51 17.32 10.76
N ASN A 33 19.75 18.41 11.50
CA ASN A 33 18.68 19.28 11.99
C ASN A 33 17.85 19.86 10.84
N ARG A 34 18.47 20.14 9.67
CA ARG A 34 17.75 20.59 8.47
C ARG A 34 16.95 19.45 7.84
N ILE A 35 17.53 18.25 7.77
CA ILE A 35 16.83 17.05 7.29
C ILE A 35 15.60 16.79 8.16
N GLU A 36 15.71 16.85 9.48
CA GLU A 36 14.60 16.67 10.41
C GLU A 36 13.48 17.70 10.17
N PHE A 37 13.84 18.98 10.01
CA PHE A 37 12.87 20.04 9.69
C PHE A 37 12.13 19.77 8.37
N PHE A 38 12.87 19.49 7.29
CA PHE A 38 12.27 19.23 5.99
C PHE A 38 11.50 17.91 5.96
N PHE A 39 11.94 16.91 6.73
CA PHE A 39 11.20 15.66 6.91
C PHE A 39 9.84 15.93 7.56
N ASN A 40 9.83 16.67 8.67
CA ASN A 40 8.61 16.98 9.43
C ASN A 40 7.64 17.90 8.69
N THR A 41 8.13 18.62 7.68
CA THR A 41 7.34 19.46 6.78
C THR A 41 7.11 18.81 5.41
N GLN A 42 7.53 17.55 5.23
CA GLN A 42 7.39 16.74 4.01
C GLN A 42 7.98 17.38 2.74
N GLN A 43 9.07 18.13 2.88
CA GLN A 43 9.78 18.78 1.78
C GLN A 43 10.94 17.90 1.28
N THR A 44 10.64 16.83 0.55
CA THR A 44 11.67 15.91 0.05
C THR A 44 12.65 16.60 -0.91
N ASP A 45 12.17 17.51 -1.77
CA ASP A 45 13.02 18.32 -2.65
C ASP A 45 14.09 19.09 -1.89
N SER A 46 13.71 19.69 -0.76
CA SER A 46 14.63 20.43 0.11
C SER A 46 15.67 19.52 0.75
N ILE A 47 15.31 18.27 1.07
CA ILE A 47 16.27 17.25 1.54
C ILE A 47 17.22 16.88 0.40
N TYR A 48 16.69 16.63 -0.79
CA TYR A 48 17.47 16.24 -1.96
C TYR A 48 18.44 17.33 -2.44
N ALA A 49 18.05 18.60 -2.31
CA ALA A 49 18.90 19.75 -2.62
C ALA A 49 20.13 19.86 -1.71
N MET A 50 20.11 19.23 -0.53
CA MET A 50 21.28 19.15 0.37
C MET A 50 22.18 17.95 0.06
N ALA A 51 21.83 17.10 -0.90
CA ALA A 51 22.65 15.98 -1.30
C ALA A 51 23.84 16.42 -2.17
N SER A 52 24.96 15.73 -2.04
CA SER A 52 26.12 15.93 -2.93
C SER A 52 25.79 15.52 -4.37
N PRO A 53 26.49 16.07 -5.38
CA PRO A 53 26.32 15.63 -6.77
C PRO A 53 26.49 14.12 -6.96
N LEU A 54 27.41 13.51 -6.21
CA LEU A 54 27.62 12.05 -6.23
C LEU A 54 26.41 11.29 -5.70
N PHE A 55 25.78 11.76 -4.63
CA PHE A 55 24.54 11.15 -4.13
C PHE A 55 23.41 11.30 -5.15
N GLN A 56 23.23 12.50 -5.70
CA GLN A 56 22.18 12.80 -6.69
C GLN A 56 22.33 11.95 -7.97
N GLN A 57 23.57 11.69 -8.39
CA GLN A 57 23.87 10.82 -9.53
C GLN A 57 23.46 9.35 -9.27
N ASN A 58 23.63 8.85 -8.04
CA ASN A 58 23.39 7.46 -7.69
C ASN A 58 21.95 7.19 -7.21
N ILE A 59 21.31 8.20 -6.61
CA ILE A 59 19.98 8.13 -6.03
C ILE A 59 19.13 9.22 -6.67
N PRO A 60 18.24 8.88 -7.62
CA PRO A 60 17.27 9.84 -8.15
C PRO A 60 16.35 10.37 -7.06
N LEU A 61 15.89 11.61 -7.20
CA LEU A 61 14.94 12.26 -6.28
C LEU A 61 13.77 11.33 -5.95
N GLN A 62 13.21 10.63 -6.93
CA GLN A 62 12.03 9.79 -6.74
C GLN A 62 12.33 8.55 -5.89
N LYS A 63 13.56 8.03 -5.95
CA LYS A 63 13.98 6.94 -5.07
C LYS A 63 14.04 7.42 -3.61
N LEU A 64 14.45 8.66 -3.38
CA LEU A 64 14.41 9.27 -2.06
C LEU A 64 12.96 9.55 -1.63
N GLU A 65 12.10 10.08 -2.51
CA GLU A 65 10.68 10.31 -2.23
C GLU A 65 9.96 9.03 -1.81
N MET A 66 10.13 7.93 -2.55
CA MET A 66 9.53 6.64 -2.18
C MET A 66 9.99 6.18 -0.79
N ALA A 67 11.29 6.31 -0.50
CA ALA A 67 11.85 5.93 0.78
C ALA A 67 11.30 6.78 1.94
N LEU A 68 11.20 8.10 1.76
CA LEU A 68 10.70 9.01 2.79
C LEU A 68 9.17 8.92 2.94
N GLN A 69 8.43 8.69 1.85
CA GLN A 69 6.98 8.53 1.86
C GLN A 69 6.53 7.39 2.76
N TYR A 70 7.29 6.29 2.81
CA TYR A 70 7.06 5.21 3.77
C TYR A 70 7.05 5.75 5.21
N PHE A 71 8.02 6.57 5.59
CA PHE A 71 8.12 7.11 6.94
C PHE A 71 7.12 8.25 7.21
N TYR A 72 6.80 9.09 6.22
CA TYR A 72 5.79 10.14 6.34
C TYR A 72 4.42 9.60 6.73
N ASN A 73 4.09 8.37 6.31
CA ASN A 73 2.85 7.69 6.70
C ASN A 73 2.73 7.46 8.22
N PHE A 74 3.84 7.47 8.96
CA PHE A 74 3.85 7.32 10.42
C PHE A 74 3.82 8.66 11.16
N GLY A 75 4.03 9.79 10.48
CA GLY A 75 3.94 11.14 11.03
C GLY A 75 5.29 11.85 11.12
N GLN A 76 5.45 12.71 12.12
CA GLN A 76 6.64 13.53 12.34
C GLN A 76 7.65 12.81 13.24
N ILE A 77 8.94 13.09 13.02
CA ILE A 77 10.03 12.84 13.97
C ILE A 77 9.78 13.66 15.24
N LYS A 78 9.67 13.00 16.38
CA LYS A 78 9.43 13.64 17.70
C LYS A 78 10.58 13.52 18.68
N ASP A 79 11.32 12.41 18.63
CA ASP A 79 12.44 12.15 19.54
C ASP A 79 13.69 11.79 18.73
N ALA A 80 14.63 12.73 18.61
CA ALA A 80 15.90 12.54 17.94
C ALA A 80 17.06 12.60 18.93
N SER A 81 17.89 11.56 19.01
CA SER A 81 19.09 11.55 19.86
C SER A 81 20.31 11.00 19.12
N PRO A 82 21.51 11.58 19.31
CA PRO A 82 22.74 11.01 18.77
C PRO A 82 22.93 9.57 19.26
N ALA A 83 23.27 8.66 18.35
CA ALA A 83 23.39 7.23 18.61
C ALA A 83 24.80 6.69 18.35
N SER A 84 25.43 7.10 17.25
CA SER A 84 26.76 6.63 16.88
C SER A 84 27.52 7.65 16.01
N TYR A 85 28.84 7.58 16.03
CA TYR A 85 29.69 8.28 15.08
C TYR A 85 30.92 7.43 14.77
N SER A 86 31.07 7.00 13.52
CA SER A 86 32.20 6.17 13.09
C SER A 86 32.47 6.37 11.60
N ASN A 87 33.74 6.43 11.19
CA ASN A 87 34.16 6.62 9.80
C ASN A 87 33.49 7.82 9.09
N GLY A 88 33.21 8.90 9.84
CA GLY A 88 32.54 10.10 9.34
C GLY A 88 31.02 10.00 9.21
N ILE A 89 30.42 8.83 9.46
CA ILE A 89 28.97 8.62 9.46
C ILE A 89 28.43 8.88 10.87
N ALA A 90 27.48 9.81 10.98
CA ALA A 90 26.72 10.09 12.18
C ALA A 90 25.37 9.34 12.15
N GLY A 91 25.04 8.65 13.23
CA GLY A 91 23.76 7.97 13.44
C GLY A 91 22.92 8.67 14.51
N TYR A 92 21.62 8.80 14.26
CA TYR A 92 20.63 9.40 15.15
C TYR A 92 19.47 8.43 15.36
N ASN A 93 19.16 8.08 16.60
CA ASN A 93 17.93 7.38 16.92
C ASN A 93 16.77 8.34 16.77
N ILE A 94 15.71 7.91 16.07
CA ILE A 94 14.51 8.70 15.83
C ILE A 94 13.25 7.94 16.24
N THR A 95 12.22 8.69 16.61
CA THR A 95 10.83 8.19 16.71
C THR A 95 9.95 8.93 15.72
N VAL A 96 9.31 8.22 14.78
CA VAL A 96 8.34 8.75 13.81
C VAL A 96 6.96 8.21 14.16
N GLY A 97 6.11 9.06 14.74
CA GLY A 97 4.83 8.63 15.29
C GLY A 97 5.00 7.57 16.39
N ASN A 98 4.60 6.32 16.10
CA ASN A 98 4.77 5.17 17.00
C ASN A 98 5.92 4.23 16.60
N LYS A 99 6.68 4.57 15.55
CA LYS A 99 7.83 3.79 15.08
C LYS A 99 9.14 4.34 15.60
N LYS A 100 10.05 3.45 16.00
CA LYS A 100 11.44 3.78 16.31
C LYS A 100 12.32 3.44 15.11
N GLY A 101 13.34 4.23 14.88
CA GLY A 101 14.28 4.02 13.78
C GLY A 101 15.60 4.72 14.03
N SER A 102 16.43 4.74 12.99
CA SER A 102 17.69 5.46 12.99
C SER A 102 17.94 6.13 11.64
N ILE A 103 18.43 7.37 11.67
CA ILE A 103 18.95 8.06 10.47
C ILE A 103 20.47 8.02 10.55
N PHE A 104 21.12 7.60 9.47
CA PHE A 104 22.55 7.67 9.29
C PHE A 104 22.85 8.63 8.16
N LEU A 105 23.82 9.53 8.36
CA LEU A 105 24.32 10.39 7.30
C LEU A 105 25.81 10.64 7.43
N LYS A 106 26.42 10.98 6.30
CA LYS A 106 27.78 11.50 6.22
C LYS A 106 27.76 12.76 5.38
N THR A 107 28.45 13.79 5.87
CA THR A 107 28.54 15.09 5.23
C THR A 107 29.96 15.44 4.86
N ASP A 108 30.13 16.16 3.74
CA ASP A 108 31.39 16.78 3.38
C ASP A 108 31.61 18.14 4.10
N SER A 109 32.73 18.80 3.80
CA SER A 109 33.08 20.10 4.37
C SER A 109 32.21 21.27 3.86
N THR A 110 31.37 21.04 2.85
CA THR A 110 30.45 22.02 2.26
C THR A 110 29.00 21.84 2.73
N PHE A 111 28.76 20.97 3.72
CA PHE A 111 27.45 20.64 4.28
C PHE A 111 26.52 19.90 3.31
N HIS A 112 27.06 19.27 2.27
CA HIS A 112 26.31 18.32 1.45
C HIS A 112 26.50 16.91 1.97
N PHE A 113 25.44 16.10 1.98
CA PHE A 113 25.55 14.69 2.36
C PHE A 113 25.87 13.80 1.15
N ASP A 114 26.85 12.92 1.30
CA ASP A 114 27.21 11.88 0.32
C ASP A 114 26.60 10.52 0.65
N PHE A 115 26.06 10.39 1.87
CA PHE A 115 25.36 9.22 2.36
C PHE A 115 24.18 9.65 3.23
N LEU A 116 23.01 9.05 2.98
CA LEU A 116 21.81 9.19 3.79
C LEU A 116 21.09 7.85 3.78
N GLU A 117 20.85 7.30 4.97
CA GLU A 117 20.12 6.05 5.16
C GLU A 117 19.14 6.22 6.32
N ILE A 118 17.86 5.87 6.11
CA ILE A 118 16.85 5.86 7.16
C ILE A 118 16.45 4.41 7.38
N LYS A 119 16.75 3.88 8.56
CA LYS A 119 16.36 2.55 9.00
C LYS A 119 15.14 2.68 9.90
N ASP A 120 14.11 1.90 9.59
CA ASP A 120 13.21 1.46 10.65
C ASP A 120 14.07 0.65 11.64
N GLN A 121 13.76 0.68 12.94
CA GLN A 121 14.22 -0.42 13.76
C GLN A 121 13.48 -1.62 13.21
N GLU A 122 14.15 -2.40 12.36
CA GLU A 122 13.73 -3.78 12.12
C GLU A 122 13.47 -4.33 13.51
N ILE A 123 12.21 -4.65 13.79
CA ILE A 123 11.93 -5.64 14.81
C ILE A 123 12.70 -6.83 14.27
N ALA A 124 13.90 -7.06 14.77
CA ALA A 124 14.69 -8.23 14.46
C ALA A 124 13.82 -9.40 14.93
N THR A 125 12.96 -9.86 14.04
CA THR A 125 12.09 -10.99 14.33
C THR A 125 13.01 -12.19 14.25
N GLU A 126 13.19 -12.87 15.38
CA GLU A 126 13.73 -14.22 15.42
C GLU A 126 13.15 -15.02 14.24
N LYS A 127 14.02 -15.62 13.43
CA LYS A 127 13.61 -16.38 12.25
C LYS A 127 12.92 -17.67 12.70
N LYS A 128 11.80 -18.02 12.07
CA LYS A 128 11.16 -19.33 12.27
C LYS A 128 12.06 -20.41 11.66
N GLU A 129 12.52 -21.37 12.46
CA GLU A 129 13.44 -22.43 11.98
C GLU A 129 12.72 -23.54 11.17
N ASN A 130 11.39 -23.66 11.28
CA ASN A 130 10.63 -24.75 10.64
C ASN A 130 9.35 -24.22 9.95
N VAL A 131 9.51 -23.66 8.75
CA VAL A 131 8.38 -23.23 7.92
C VAL A 131 7.84 -24.44 7.16
N LYS A 132 6.53 -24.70 7.26
CA LYS A 132 5.87 -25.68 6.40
C LYS A 132 5.55 -25.08 5.04
N SER A 133 5.66 -25.88 3.99
CA SER A 133 5.30 -25.48 2.64
C SER A 133 4.74 -26.65 1.83
N VAL A 134 3.88 -26.34 0.86
CA VAL A 134 3.42 -27.26 -0.18
C VAL A 134 3.80 -26.62 -1.49
N VAL A 135 4.92 -27.11 -2.04
CA VAL A 135 5.57 -26.54 -3.22
C VAL A 135 6.12 -27.66 -4.08
N GLN A 136 5.79 -27.66 -5.36
CA GLN A 136 6.45 -28.48 -6.36
C GLN A 136 7.43 -27.60 -7.14
N LYS A 137 8.72 -27.94 -7.07
CA LYS A 137 9.79 -27.20 -7.75
C LYS A 137 10.23 -27.99 -8.97
N ASN A 138 9.94 -27.45 -10.15
CA ASN A 138 10.20 -28.15 -11.41
C ASN A 138 11.31 -27.47 -12.24
N ASN A 139 11.70 -26.24 -11.88
CA ASN A 139 12.69 -25.45 -12.61
C ASN A 139 13.35 -24.40 -11.70
N ALA A 140 14.36 -23.69 -12.24
CA ALA A 140 15.11 -22.67 -11.51
C ALA A 140 14.26 -21.46 -11.07
N LEU A 141 13.18 -21.13 -11.80
CA LEU A 141 12.26 -20.07 -11.40
C LEU A 141 11.45 -20.49 -10.16
N ASP A 142 10.98 -21.74 -10.10
CA ASP A 142 10.30 -22.26 -8.92
C ASP A 142 11.21 -22.27 -7.69
N GLU A 143 12.50 -22.61 -7.85
CA GLU A 143 13.50 -22.56 -6.77
C GLU A 143 13.78 -21.12 -6.30
N TYR A 144 13.83 -20.17 -7.23
CA TYR A 144 13.99 -18.75 -6.91
C TYR A 144 12.81 -18.22 -6.11
N ILE A 145 11.58 -18.53 -6.54
CA ILE A 145 10.35 -18.17 -5.82
C ILE A 145 10.35 -18.79 -4.42
N ASP A 146 10.75 -20.07 -4.31
CA ASP A 146 10.82 -20.76 -3.02
C ASP A 146 11.78 -20.09 -2.04
N SER A 147 12.95 -19.67 -2.50
CA SER A 147 13.92 -18.94 -1.67
C SER A 147 13.37 -17.60 -1.17
N LEU A 148 12.67 -16.84 -2.01
CA LEU A 148 12.07 -15.56 -1.62
C LEU A 148 10.90 -15.75 -0.66
N ALA A 149 10.04 -16.71 -0.94
CA ALA A 149 8.90 -17.04 -0.11
C ALA A 149 9.33 -17.53 1.28
N LEU A 150 10.36 -18.39 1.36
CA LEU A 150 10.96 -18.83 2.62
C LEU A 150 11.54 -17.65 3.41
N THR A 151 12.24 -16.72 2.73
CA THR A 151 12.77 -15.51 3.37
C THR A 151 11.65 -14.65 3.98
N TYR A 152 10.55 -14.47 3.27
CA TYR A 152 9.39 -13.72 3.77
C TYR A 152 8.74 -14.40 4.98
N ILE A 153 8.39 -15.68 4.84
CA ILE A 153 7.56 -16.39 5.83
C ILE A 153 8.35 -16.80 7.09
N GLN A 154 9.69 -16.80 7.03
CA GLN A 154 10.56 -16.98 8.20
C GLN A 154 10.48 -15.80 9.17
N GLN A 155 9.98 -14.64 8.77
CA GLN A 155 9.72 -13.54 9.67
C GLN A 155 8.66 -13.96 10.70
N LYS A 156 8.93 -13.80 12.01
CA LYS A 156 8.02 -14.24 13.10
C LYS A 156 6.58 -13.73 12.96
N ASN A 157 6.43 -12.57 12.31
CA ASN A 157 5.17 -11.85 12.16
C ASN A 157 4.43 -12.21 10.86
N ALA A 158 5.07 -12.92 9.92
CA ALA A 158 4.43 -13.53 8.76
C ALA A 158 3.84 -14.89 9.15
N GLN A 159 2.57 -15.16 8.79
CA GLN A 159 1.92 -16.43 9.17
C GLN A 159 1.68 -17.34 7.96
N ALA A 160 0.87 -16.90 6.99
CA ALA A 160 0.60 -17.62 5.76
C ALA A 160 0.96 -16.77 4.54
N LEU A 161 1.50 -17.43 3.51
CA LEU A 161 1.75 -16.85 2.20
C LEU A 161 1.27 -17.83 1.12
N ALA A 162 0.54 -17.31 0.15
CA ALA A 162 0.09 -18.05 -1.01
C ALA A 162 0.47 -17.28 -2.29
N ILE A 163 1.10 -17.96 -3.23
CA ILE A 163 1.57 -17.39 -4.50
C ILE A 163 0.93 -18.17 -5.64
N GLY A 164 0.36 -17.48 -6.61
CA GLY A 164 -0.02 -18.01 -7.91
C GLY A 164 0.81 -17.36 -9.01
N LEU A 165 1.38 -18.18 -9.89
CA LEU A 165 2.18 -17.74 -11.04
C LEU A 165 1.57 -18.30 -12.32
N ILE A 166 1.35 -17.44 -13.30
CA ILE A 166 1.18 -17.83 -14.69
C ILE A 166 2.43 -17.39 -15.44
N HIS A 167 3.11 -18.30 -16.10
CA HIS A 167 4.26 -17.97 -16.94
C HIS A 167 4.43 -19.03 -18.03
N LYS A 168 4.70 -18.59 -19.28
CA LYS A 168 4.88 -19.47 -20.45
C LYS A 168 3.76 -20.52 -20.60
N GLY A 169 2.51 -20.09 -20.34
CA GLY A 169 1.31 -20.93 -20.43
C GLY A 169 1.13 -21.97 -19.31
N LYS A 170 2.00 -21.98 -18.30
CA LYS A 170 1.91 -22.86 -17.13
C LYS A 170 1.41 -22.10 -15.91
N THR A 171 0.66 -22.80 -15.07
CA THR A 171 0.15 -22.28 -13.79
C THR A 171 0.81 -23.04 -12.66
N ASN A 172 1.51 -22.32 -11.77
CA ASN A 172 2.13 -22.86 -10.59
C ASN A 172 1.58 -22.17 -9.34
N THR A 173 1.43 -22.90 -8.25
CA THR A 173 0.96 -22.37 -6.96
C THR A 173 1.89 -22.80 -5.83
N PHE A 174 2.13 -21.90 -4.90
CA PHE A 174 3.05 -22.10 -3.79
C PHE A 174 2.37 -21.68 -2.49
N TYR A 175 2.40 -22.56 -1.48
CA TYR A 175 1.75 -22.33 -0.19
C TYR A 175 2.76 -22.48 0.94
N TYR A 176 2.83 -21.49 1.82
CA TYR A 176 3.79 -21.44 2.91
C TYR A 176 3.15 -21.04 4.24
N GLY A 177 3.73 -21.54 5.31
CA GLY A 177 3.41 -21.18 6.68
C GLY A 177 2.11 -21.80 7.18
N GLU A 178 1.37 -21.03 7.96
CA GLU A 178 0.20 -21.46 8.74
C GLU A 178 -0.86 -20.35 8.78
N THR A 179 -2.12 -20.73 8.59
CA THR A 179 -3.29 -19.84 8.59
C THR A 179 -3.68 -19.42 10.02
N ILE A 180 -3.22 -20.18 11.01
CA ILE A 180 -3.31 -19.85 12.44
C ILE A 180 -1.90 -19.93 13.03
N LYS A 181 -1.44 -18.83 13.65
CA LYS A 181 -0.13 -18.73 14.28
C LYS A 181 0.06 -19.83 15.34
N GLY A 182 1.14 -20.62 15.19
CA GLY A 182 1.49 -21.74 16.06
C GLY A 182 0.75 -23.04 15.76
N ASP A 183 -0.24 -23.04 14.86
CA ASP A 183 -0.91 -24.26 14.42
C ASP A 183 -0.26 -24.79 13.13
N THR A 184 0.69 -25.69 13.32
CA THR A 184 1.42 -26.29 12.22
C THR A 184 0.52 -27.13 11.30
N LEU A 185 -0.71 -27.51 11.66
CA LEU A 185 -1.59 -28.27 10.77
C LEU A 185 -2.34 -27.38 9.77
N SER A 186 -2.27 -26.06 9.94
CA SER A 186 -3.16 -25.10 9.27
C SER A 186 -2.60 -24.45 8.01
N LEU A 187 -1.96 -25.18 7.08
CA LEU A 187 -1.38 -24.58 5.86
C LEU A 187 -2.44 -23.86 4.98
N PRO A 188 -2.13 -22.73 4.32
CA PRO A 188 -2.99 -22.22 3.25
C PRO A 188 -3.10 -23.22 2.10
N LYS A 189 -4.26 -23.21 1.44
CA LYS A 189 -4.65 -24.09 0.33
C LYS A 189 -5.28 -23.28 -0.80
N GLU A 190 -5.64 -23.95 -1.88
CA GLU A 190 -6.23 -23.42 -3.10
C GLU A 190 -7.46 -22.52 -2.85
N ASN A 191 -8.25 -22.87 -1.83
CA ASN A 191 -9.49 -22.18 -1.46
C ASN A 191 -9.39 -21.39 -0.15
N THR A 192 -8.18 -21.18 0.38
CA THR A 192 -8.00 -20.29 1.54
C THR A 192 -8.30 -18.86 1.13
N LEU A 193 -9.25 -18.23 1.83
CA LEU A 193 -9.61 -16.82 1.62
C LEU A 193 -8.54 -15.89 2.20
N PHE A 194 -8.29 -14.78 1.52
CA PHE A 194 -7.46 -13.68 2.01
C PHE A 194 -8.17 -12.35 1.71
N GLU A 195 -7.90 -11.32 2.52
CA GLU A 195 -8.33 -9.96 2.18
C GLU A 195 -7.48 -9.44 1.03
N LEU A 196 -8.14 -8.97 -0.04
CA LEU A 196 -7.45 -8.41 -1.21
C LEU A 196 -7.02 -6.96 -0.98
N GLY A 197 -7.62 -6.28 -0.01
CA GLY A 197 -7.45 -4.84 0.18
C GLY A 197 -7.65 -4.11 -1.14
N SER A 198 -6.73 -3.19 -1.45
CA SER A 198 -6.86 -2.29 -2.59
C SER A 198 -6.86 -2.93 -3.99
N ILE A 199 -6.49 -4.21 -4.16
CA ILE A 199 -6.75 -4.94 -5.42
C ILE A 199 -8.25 -4.90 -5.77
N THR A 200 -9.14 -4.76 -4.78
CA THR A 200 -10.57 -4.51 -4.96
C THR A 200 -10.86 -3.38 -5.96
N LYS A 201 -10.03 -2.34 -6.03
CA LYS A 201 -10.22 -1.20 -6.94
C LYS A 201 -10.22 -1.62 -8.40
N VAL A 202 -9.43 -2.63 -8.77
CA VAL A 202 -9.43 -3.21 -10.12
C VAL A 202 -10.81 -3.79 -10.47
N PHE A 203 -11.46 -4.47 -9.51
CA PHE A 203 -12.81 -4.99 -9.70
C PHE A 203 -13.84 -3.85 -9.81
N THR A 204 -13.73 -2.83 -8.95
CA THR A 204 -14.59 -1.63 -9.01
C THR A 204 -14.44 -0.88 -10.33
N ALA A 205 -13.21 -0.74 -10.84
CA ALA A 205 -12.93 -0.16 -12.15
C ALA A 205 -13.53 -0.98 -13.29
N THR A 206 -13.52 -2.32 -13.17
CA THR A 206 -14.17 -3.22 -14.14
C THR A 206 -15.70 -3.02 -14.14
N LEU A 207 -16.33 -2.80 -12.97
CA LEU A 207 -17.75 -2.46 -12.89
C LEU A 207 -18.07 -1.10 -13.53
N LEU A 208 -17.21 -0.09 -13.31
CA LEU A 208 -17.33 1.20 -13.99
C LEU A 208 -17.25 1.01 -15.52
N ALA A 209 -16.25 0.26 -15.99
CA ALA A 209 -16.08 -0.03 -17.40
C ALA A 209 -17.27 -0.80 -18.00
N ASP A 210 -17.89 -1.75 -17.28
CA ASP A 210 -19.13 -2.41 -17.74
C ASP A 210 -20.28 -1.40 -17.96
N LEU A 211 -20.43 -0.40 -17.09
CA LEU A 211 -21.43 0.65 -17.28
C LEU A 211 -21.15 1.50 -18.53
N VAL A 212 -19.87 1.74 -18.85
CA VAL A 212 -19.43 2.44 -20.07
C VAL A 212 -19.71 1.59 -21.31
N GLU A 213 -19.36 0.31 -21.29
CA GLU A 213 -19.63 -0.64 -22.39
C GLU A 213 -21.14 -0.77 -22.66
N ARG A 214 -21.97 -0.67 -21.61
CA ARG A 214 -23.43 -0.66 -21.72
C ARG A 214 -24.01 0.70 -22.16
N LYS A 215 -23.16 1.71 -22.37
CA LYS A 215 -23.54 3.09 -22.73
C LYS A 215 -24.49 3.73 -21.71
N VAL A 216 -24.41 3.33 -20.45
CA VAL A 216 -25.20 3.92 -19.35
C VAL A 216 -24.60 5.26 -18.93
N ILE A 217 -23.27 5.35 -18.97
CA ILE A 217 -22.45 6.52 -18.67
C ILE A 217 -21.25 6.55 -19.60
N THR A 218 -20.53 7.66 -19.63
CA THR A 218 -19.18 7.79 -20.19
C THR A 218 -18.17 8.07 -19.09
N LEU A 219 -16.87 7.83 -19.33
CA LEU A 219 -15.83 8.14 -18.35
C LEU A 219 -15.74 9.65 -18.02
N ASP A 220 -16.08 10.50 -18.99
CA ASP A 220 -16.01 11.96 -18.85
C ASP A 220 -17.33 12.58 -18.33
N ASP A 221 -18.35 11.78 -18.04
CA ASP A 221 -19.55 12.28 -17.39
C ASP A 221 -19.24 12.80 -15.99
N SER A 222 -19.73 14.00 -15.69
CA SER A 222 -19.73 14.53 -14.33
C SER A 222 -20.53 13.62 -13.39
N ILE A 223 -19.94 13.27 -12.25
CA ILE A 223 -20.58 12.43 -11.24
C ILE A 223 -21.79 13.11 -10.61
N SER A 224 -21.89 14.44 -10.68
CA SER A 224 -22.99 15.21 -10.09
C SER A 224 -24.37 14.82 -10.60
N LYS A 225 -24.47 14.34 -11.85
CA LYS A 225 -25.72 13.83 -12.45
C LYS A 225 -26.26 12.59 -11.72
N TYR A 226 -25.42 11.91 -10.96
CA TYR A 226 -25.71 10.64 -10.28
C TYR A 226 -25.66 10.77 -8.76
N LEU A 227 -25.42 11.97 -8.23
CA LEU A 227 -25.46 12.29 -6.82
C LEU A 227 -26.87 12.72 -6.39
N PRO A 228 -27.24 12.55 -5.10
CA PRO A 228 -28.42 13.21 -4.57
C PRO A 228 -28.33 14.73 -4.73
N ASP A 229 -29.46 15.41 -4.90
CA ASP A 229 -29.53 16.87 -5.10
C ASP A 229 -28.73 17.65 -4.04
N SER A 230 -28.75 17.19 -2.78
CA SER A 230 -28.03 17.82 -1.68
C SER A 230 -26.51 17.83 -1.82
N LEU A 231 -25.94 16.95 -2.65
CA LEU A 231 -24.52 16.88 -2.99
C LEU A 231 -24.25 17.45 -4.38
N ALA A 232 -25.18 17.29 -5.32
CA ALA A 232 -25.02 17.77 -6.70
C ALA A 232 -24.84 19.30 -6.78
N GLN A 233 -25.28 20.05 -5.75
CA GLN A 233 -25.06 21.50 -5.64
C GLN A 233 -23.63 21.88 -5.21
N ASN A 234 -22.81 20.94 -4.73
CA ASN A 234 -21.42 21.24 -4.39
C ASN A 234 -20.60 21.44 -5.68
N GLN A 235 -20.18 22.69 -5.91
CA GLN A 235 -19.45 23.11 -7.12
C GLN A 235 -18.15 22.32 -7.37
N TYR A 236 -17.52 21.78 -6.32
CA TYR A 236 -16.31 20.98 -6.47
C TYR A 236 -16.65 19.58 -7.01
N LEU A 237 -17.72 18.96 -6.50
CA LEU A 237 -18.19 17.64 -6.96
C LEU A 237 -18.71 17.69 -8.41
N GLN A 238 -19.25 18.83 -8.86
CA GLN A 238 -19.70 19.02 -10.24
C GLN A 238 -18.58 18.87 -11.27
N LYS A 239 -17.33 19.13 -10.89
CA LYS A 239 -16.16 19.05 -11.78
C LYS A 239 -15.56 17.65 -11.85
N ILE A 240 -15.90 16.76 -10.93
CA ILE A 240 -15.34 15.41 -10.88
C ILE A 240 -16.05 14.52 -11.92
N THR A 241 -15.28 13.80 -12.72
CA THR A 241 -15.77 12.78 -13.66
C THR A 241 -15.58 11.36 -13.10
N PHE A 242 -16.19 10.36 -13.74
CA PHE A 242 -15.94 8.96 -13.38
C PHE A 242 -14.48 8.55 -13.61
N LYS A 243 -13.85 9.08 -14.68
CA LYS A 243 -12.42 8.91 -14.96
C LYS A 243 -11.58 9.37 -13.78
N ASP A 244 -11.84 10.57 -13.27
CA ASP A 244 -11.09 11.19 -12.17
C ASP A 244 -11.16 10.37 -10.86
N LEU A 245 -12.30 9.72 -10.60
CA LEU A 245 -12.43 8.82 -9.46
C LEU A 245 -11.57 7.56 -9.64
N ALA A 246 -11.57 7.00 -10.86
CA ALA A 246 -10.97 5.71 -11.16
C ALA A 246 -9.46 5.75 -11.40
N ASN A 247 -8.90 6.91 -11.76
CA ASN A 247 -7.46 7.12 -11.96
C ASN A 247 -6.80 7.96 -10.85
N HIS A 248 -7.54 8.23 -9.75
CA HIS A 248 -7.06 9.00 -8.60
C HIS A 248 -6.78 10.50 -8.84
N THR A 249 -7.37 11.12 -9.87
CA THR A 249 -7.20 12.56 -10.14
C THR A 249 -8.37 13.43 -9.68
N SER A 250 -9.33 12.89 -8.92
CA SER A 250 -10.51 13.63 -8.46
C SER A 250 -10.26 14.79 -7.49
N GLY A 251 -9.05 14.92 -6.91
CA GLY A 251 -8.77 15.85 -5.82
C GLY A 251 -9.41 15.46 -4.48
N LEU A 252 -10.11 14.33 -4.40
CA LEU A 252 -10.64 13.79 -3.14
C LEU A 252 -9.51 13.17 -2.31
N PRO A 253 -9.44 13.44 -1.00
CA PRO A 253 -8.30 12.99 -0.21
C PRO A 253 -8.30 11.47 0.00
N ARG A 254 -7.12 10.93 0.37
CA ARG A 254 -6.96 9.51 0.69
C ARG A 254 -8.07 8.94 1.57
N ILE A 255 -8.36 9.62 2.67
CA ILE A 255 -9.42 9.27 3.63
C ILE A 255 -10.16 10.53 4.08
N PRO A 256 -11.44 10.43 4.47
CA PRO A 256 -12.23 11.59 4.85
C PRO A 256 -11.87 12.04 6.28
N SER A 257 -11.83 13.35 6.51
CA SER A 257 -11.43 13.95 7.80
C SER A 257 -12.46 13.82 8.93
N ASN A 258 -13.58 13.12 8.66
CA ASN A 258 -14.57 12.73 9.66
C ASN A 258 -14.59 11.22 9.93
N LEU A 259 -13.65 10.43 9.38
CA LEU A 259 -13.61 8.97 9.52
C LEU A 259 -13.59 8.52 10.99
N ASP A 260 -12.75 9.15 11.79
CA ASP A 260 -12.55 8.91 13.22
C ASP A 260 -13.60 9.56 14.12
N LYS A 261 -14.48 10.39 13.56
CA LYS A 261 -15.54 11.11 14.28
C LYS A 261 -16.87 10.38 14.26
N VAL A 262 -16.95 9.24 13.57
CA VAL A 262 -18.17 8.44 13.50
C VAL A 262 -18.43 7.74 14.84
N PRO A 263 -19.68 7.71 15.34
CA PRO A 263 -20.02 6.96 16.54
C PRO A 263 -19.56 5.50 16.45
N LYS A 264 -18.95 4.99 17.53
CA LYS A 264 -18.40 3.62 17.62
C LYS A 264 -17.23 3.36 16.65
N PHE A 265 -16.50 4.39 16.23
CA PHE A 265 -15.24 4.22 15.50
C PHE A 265 -14.26 3.31 16.27
N VAL A 266 -13.64 2.38 15.54
CA VAL A 266 -12.61 1.48 16.07
C VAL A 266 -11.41 1.57 15.12
N ALA A 267 -10.26 1.99 15.63
CA ALA A 267 -9.06 2.23 14.82
C ALA A 267 -8.56 0.96 14.09
N THR A 268 -8.76 -0.22 14.67
CA THR A 268 -8.37 -1.51 14.05
C THR A 268 -9.35 -1.99 12.97
N ALA A 269 -10.53 -1.36 12.86
CA ALA A 269 -11.54 -1.64 11.83
C ALA A 269 -12.16 -0.31 11.33
N PRO A 270 -11.37 0.57 10.70
CA PRO A 270 -11.69 1.99 10.56
C PRO A 270 -12.93 2.27 9.69
N TYR A 271 -13.29 1.35 8.79
CA TYR A 271 -14.42 1.50 7.87
C TYR A 271 -15.71 0.82 8.34
N ALA A 272 -15.69 0.13 9.49
CA ALA A 272 -16.78 -0.75 9.92
C ALA A 272 -18.10 0.00 10.19
N GLN A 273 -18.00 1.26 10.66
CA GLN A 273 -19.14 2.12 10.98
C GLN A 273 -19.34 3.26 9.98
N TYR A 274 -18.48 3.38 8.96
CA TYR A 274 -18.49 4.52 8.04
C TYR A 274 -19.35 4.23 6.81
N GLY A 275 -20.66 4.49 6.93
CA GLY A 275 -21.65 4.22 5.89
C GLY A 275 -21.81 5.33 4.86
N ARG A 276 -22.75 5.10 3.92
CA ARG A 276 -23.11 6.07 2.87
C ARG A 276 -23.49 7.42 3.46
N LYS A 277 -24.21 7.42 4.59
CA LYS A 277 -24.64 8.65 5.26
C LYS A 277 -23.45 9.49 5.71
N GLU A 278 -22.45 8.85 6.32
CA GLU A 278 -21.24 9.50 6.81
C GLU A 278 -20.40 10.04 5.65
N LEU A 279 -20.25 9.24 4.58
CA LEU A 279 -19.56 9.65 3.35
C LEU A 279 -20.26 10.85 2.70
N PHE A 280 -21.58 10.81 2.55
CA PHE A 280 -22.33 11.88 1.88
C PHE A 280 -22.38 13.15 2.72
N SER A 281 -22.44 13.03 4.03
CA SER A 281 -22.30 14.16 4.96
C SER A 281 -20.94 14.85 4.83
N TYR A 282 -19.87 14.05 4.68
CA TYR A 282 -18.52 14.56 4.43
C TYR A 282 -18.43 15.28 3.09
N LEU A 283 -18.87 14.61 2.00
CA LEU A 283 -18.81 15.15 0.64
C LEU A 283 -19.67 16.41 0.45
N LYS A 284 -20.78 16.53 1.18
CA LYS A 284 -21.64 17.73 1.10
C LYS A 284 -20.87 19.02 1.38
N ASN A 285 -19.96 19.00 2.36
CA ASN A 285 -19.22 20.18 2.82
C ASN A 285 -17.76 20.18 2.39
N ILE A 286 -17.37 19.34 1.44
CA ILE A 286 -15.98 19.26 1.01
C ILE A 286 -15.61 20.46 0.14
N GLU A 287 -14.41 20.99 0.38
CA GLU A 287 -13.72 21.94 -0.47
C GLU A 287 -12.47 21.24 -1.01
N LEU A 288 -12.34 21.13 -2.34
CA LEU A 288 -11.16 20.52 -2.94
C LEU A 288 -10.04 21.55 -3.04
N LYS A 289 -8.83 21.12 -2.67
CA LYS A 289 -7.62 21.93 -2.81
C LYS A 289 -7.09 21.89 -4.24
N ASP A 290 -7.31 20.76 -4.92
CA ASP A 290 -6.87 20.50 -6.28
C ASP A 290 -8.03 20.54 -7.26
N VAL A 291 -7.72 20.89 -8.51
CA VAL A 291 -8.66 20.83 -9.61
C VAL A 291 -8.75 19.36 -10.07
N PRO A 292 -9.96 18.76 -10.16
CA PRO A 292 -10.12 17.41 -10.69
C PRO A 292 -9.46 17.27 -12.07
N GLY A 293 -8.73 16.17 -12.27
CA GLY A 293 -7.98 15.87 -13.48
C GLY A 293 -6.51 16.34 -13.47
N ASN A 294 -6.13 17.28 -12.58
CA ASN A 294 -4.80 17.89 -12.63
C ASN A 294 -3.74 17.12 -11.85
N ASN A 295 -4.05 16.71 -10.62
CA ASN A 295 -3.08 16.12 -9.69
C ASN A 295 -3.52 14.71 -9.28
N PHE A 296 -2.56 13.80 -9.23
CA PHE A 296 -2.78 12.45 -8.71
C PHE A 296 -2.70 12.44 -7.18
N GLU A 297 -3.76 11.97 -6.52
CA GLU A 297 -3.75 11.62 -5.09
C GLU A 297 -4.47 10.28 -4.91
N TYR A 298 -3.74 9.25 -4.49
CA TYR A 298 -4.33 7.94 -4.22
C TYR A 298 -5.47 8.06 -3.19
N SER A 299 -6.70 7.79 -3.65
CA SER A 299 -7.92 8.13 -2.92
C SER A 299 -8.80 6.91 -2.64
N ASN A 300 -8.85 6.48 -1.37
CA ASN A 300 -9.87 5.52 -0.95
C ASN A 300 -11.26 6.19 -0.92
N THR A 301 -11.33 7.48 -0.59
CA THR A 301 -12.58 8.26 -0.65
C THR A 301 -13.16 8.28 -2.05
N GLY A 302 -12.33 8.49 -3.08
CA GLY A 302 -12.75 8.45 -4.48
C GLY A 302 -13.33 7.10 -4.89
N PHE A 303 -12.67 6.00 -4.53
CA PHE A 303 -13.18 4.65 -4.83
C PHE A 303 -14.38 4.24 -3.97
N ALA A 304 -14.50 4.75 -2.74
CA ALA A 304 -15.71 4.60 -1.94
C ALA A 304 -16.90 5.26 -2.63
N LEU A 305 -16.73 6.50 -3.09
CA LEU A 305 -17.75 7.21 -3.85
C LEU A 305 -18.08 6.51 -5.16
N LEU A 306 -17.08 6.04 -5.91
CA LEU A 306 -17.28 5.28 -7.14
C LEU A 306 -18.13 4.02 -6.91
N GLY A 307 -17.83 3.24 -5.87
CA GLY A 307 -18.63 2.05 -5.51
C GLY A 307 -20.09 2.37 -5.15
N GLU A 308 -20.31 3.48 -4.44
CA GLU A 308 -21.66 3.97 -4.09
C GLU A 308 -22.44 4.47 -5.31
N LEU A 309 -21.78 5.14 -6.25
CA LEU A 309 -22.37 5.59 -7.51
C LEU A 309 -22.74 4.40 -8.41
N ILE A 310 -21.84 3.43 -8.58
CA ILE A 310 -22.11 2.19 -9.31
C ILE A 310 -23.34 1.48 -8.75
N SER A 311 -23.44 1.38 -7.42
CA SER A 311 -24.57 0.77 -6.72
C SER A 311 -25.88 1.54 -6.98
N SER A 312 -25.81 2.87 -6.94
CA SER A 312 -26.95 3.76 -7.18
C SER A 312 -27.46 3.68 -8.62
N ILE A 313 -26.56 3.78 -9.60
CA ILE A 313 -26.85 3.69 -11.04
C ILE A 313 -27.46 2.33 -11.38
N SER A 314 -26.88 1.26 -10.84
CA SER A 314 -27.31 -0.11 -11.12
C SER A 314 -28.56 -0.53 -10.34
N LYS A 315 -28.98 0.26 -9.33
CA LYS A 315 -30.03 -0.07 -8.35
C LYS A 315 -29.78 -1.43 -7.68
N LYS A 316 -28.52 -1.73 -7.40
CA LYS A 316 -28.03 -3.00 -6.83
C LYS A 316 -26.99 -2.71 -5.76
N THR A 317 -26.83 -3.61 -4.81
CA THR A 317 -25.71 -3.52 -3.85
C THR A 317 -24.39 -3.76 -4.57
N TYR A 318 -23.28 -3.21 -4.06
CA TYR A 318 -21.94 -3.45 -4.60
C TYR A 318 -21.62 -4.95 -4.75
N SER A 319 -21.97 -5.76 -3.76
CA SER A 319 -21.79 -7.23 -3.80
C SER A 319 -22.58 -7.89 -4.94
N GLN A 320 -23.81 -7.43 -5.21
CA GLN A 320 -24.60 -7.91 -6.35
C GLN A 320 -23.98 -7.50 -7.69
N CYS A 321 -23.49 -6.27 -7.81
CA CYS A 321 -22.80 -5.82 -9.03
C CYS A 321 -21.55 -6.67 -9.31
N ILE A 322 -20.70 -6.89 -8.30
CA ILE A 322 -19.53 -7.78 -8.41
C ILE A 322 -19.95 -9.19 -8.83
N THR A 323 -21.01 -9.71 -8.22
CA THR A 323 -21.48 -11.08 -8.47
C THR A 323 -21.96 -11.26 -9.91
N GLU A 324 -22.79 -10.33 -10.38
CA GLU A 324 -23.43 -10.42 -11.68
C GLU A 324 -22.48 -10.12 -12.85
N VAL A 325 -21.62 -9.12 -12.69
CA VAL A 325 -20.76 -8.63 -13.78
C VAL A 325 -19.47 -9.43 -13.86
N ILE A 326 -18.88 -9.84 -12.72
CA ILE A 326 -17.52 -10.38 -12.70
C ILE A 326 -17.49 -11.83 -12.20
N THR A 327 -17.95 -12.09 -10.97
CA THR A 327 -17.66 -13.39 -10.34
C THR A 327 -18.48 -14.54 -10.90
N SER A 328 -19.76 -14.33 -11.24
CA SER A 328 -20.58 -15.39 -11.86
C SER A 328 -20.12 -15.71 -13.29
N PRO A 329 -19.88 -14.72 -14.19
CA PRO A 329 -19.40 -15.01 -15.54
C PRO A 329 -18.04 -15.72 -15.58
N LEU A 330 -17.16 -15.45 -14.61
CA LEU A 330 -15.83 -16.07 -14.54
C LEU A 330 -15.76 -17.30 -13.62
N GLY A 331 -16.87 -17.66 -12.95
CA GLY A 331 -16.90 -18.78 -12.01
C GLY A 331 -15.97 -18.59 -10.80
N LEU A 332 -15.92 -17.38 -10.25
CA LEU A 332 -15.13 -17.00 -9.05
C LEU A 332 -15.96 -17.22 -7.78
N LEU A 333 -16.14 -18.49 -7.41
CA LEU A 333 -17.06 -18.91 -6.35
C LEU A 333 -16.68 -18.44 -4.93
N ASN A 334 -15.41 -18.08 -4.73
CA ASN A 334 -14.85 -17.66 -3.45
C ASN A 334 -14.35 -16.21 -3.49
N THR A 335 -14.75 -15.42 -4.50
CA THR A 335 -14.49 -13.98 -4.53
C THR A 335 -15.71 -13.23 -4.02
N VAL A 336 -15.62 -12.68 -2.81
CA VAL A 336 -16.77 -12.13 -2.08
C VAL A 336 -16.43 -10.84 -1.35
N GLU A 337 -17.41 -9.95 -1.22
CA GLU A 337 -17.32 -8.78 -0.34
C GLU A 337 -17.66 -9.16 1.12
N LYS A 338 -18.77 -9.89 1.28
CA LYS A 338 -19.25 -10.46 2.55
C LYS A 338 -19.02 -11.95 2.60
N ILE A 339 -18.39 -12.40 3.68
CA ILE A 339 -18.14 -13.82 3.94
C ILE A 339 -19.44 -14.48 4.40
N ASN A 340 -19.80 -15.60 3.77
CA ASN A 340 -20.84 -16.48 4.30
C ASN A 340 -20.21 -17.50 5.26
N TYR A 341 -20.19 -17.18 6.56
CA TYR A 341 -19.59 -18.05 7.59
C TYR A 341 -20.25 -19.44 7.73
N LYS A 342 -21.37 -19.72 7.05
CA LYS A 342 -21.94 -21.08 6.97
C LYS A 342 -21.22 -21.98 5.97
N THR A 343 -20.61 -21.40 4.95
CA THR A 343 -20.01 -22.14 3.81
C THR A 343 -18.56 -21.78 3.56
N GLN A 344 -18.05 -20.72 4.20
CA GLN A 344 -16.72 -20.18 4.00
C GLN A 344 -16.05 -19.90 5.34
N SER A 345 -14.73 -20.06 5.38
CA SER A 345 -13.89 -19.65 6.48
C SER A 345 -12.72 -18.83 5.94
N ILE A 346 -12.35 -17.78 6.66
CA ILE A 346 -11.16 -17.00 6.39
C ILE A 346 -10.20 -17.16 7.56
N PRO A 347 -8.88 -17.28 7.32
CA PRO A 347 -7.88 -17.26 8.36
C PRO A 347 -7.95 -16.02 9.25
N LYS A 348 -7.39 -16.16 10.44
CA LYS A 348 -7.03 -14.99 11.27
C LYS A 348 -5.96 -14.18 10.56
N VAL A 349 -5.95 -12.87 10.83
CA VAL A 349 -5.05 -11.91 10.21
C VAL A 349 -4.19 -11.22 11.28
N TYR A 350 -2.98 -10.82 10.90
CA TYR A 350 -1.95 -10.42 11.86
C TYR A 350 -1.31 -9.08 11.47
N SER A 351 -1.19 -8.18 12.45
CA SER A 351 -0.51 -6.89 12.29
C SER A 351 0.98 -7.05 11.96
N LEU A 352 1.65 -5.93 11.64
CA LEU A 352 3.10 -5.87 11.44
C LEU A 352 3.92 -6.41 12.63
N THR A 353 3.35 -6.37 13.84
CA THR A 353 3.97 -6.89 15.07
C THR A 353 3.62 -8.36 15.34
N GLY A 354 2.90 -9.02 14.44
CA GLY A 354 2.48 -10.41 14.59
C GLY A 354 1.35 -10.62 15.60
N THR A 355 0.61 -9.56 15.92
CA THR A 355 -0.56 -9.59 16.81
C THR A 355 -1.82 -9.85 15.99
N GLU A 356 -2.70 -10.75 16.46
CA GLU A 356 -3.99 -10.97 15.82
C GLU A 356 -4.83 -9.68 15.84
N VAL A 357 -5.40 -9.32 14.70
CA VAL A 357 -6.26 -8.14 14.53
C VAL A 357 -7.57 -8.54 13.83
N PRO A 358 -8.67 -7.78 14.01
CA PRO A 358 -9.90 -8.07 13.30
C PRO A 358 -9.73 -7.87 11.79
N LEU A 359 -10.42 -8.69 11.01
CA LEU A 359 -10.66 -8.41 9.59
C LEU A 359 -11.33 -7.06 9.44
N TRP A 360 -10.99 -6.34 8.38
CA TRP A 360 -11.66 -5.09 8.10
C TRP A 360 -13.09 -5.36 7.60
N GLN A 361 -14.03 -4.73 8.29
CA GLN A 361 -15.42 -4.65 7.86
C GLN A 361 -15.62 -3.38 7.05
N TRP A 362 -16.41 -3.48 5.99
CA TRP A 362 -16.54 -2.44 4.99
C TRP A 362 -18.00 -2.01 4.88
N GLN A 363 -18.20 -0.72 4.73
CA GLN A 363 -19.49 -0.09 4.47
C GLN A 363 -19.37 0.71 3.16
N ALA A 364 -19.41 2.05 3.20
CA ALA A 364 -19.28 2.86 1.99
C ALA A 364 -17.95 2.64 1.25
N PHE A 365 -16.93 2.17 1.96
CA PHE A 365 -15.60 1.89 1.42
C PHE A 365 -15.46 0.49 0.79
N ALA A 366 -16.54 -0.28 0.62
CA ALA A 366 -16.49 -1.61 0.04
C ALA A 366 -15.83 -1.62 -1.37
N GLY A 367 -16.11 -0.62 -2.20
CA GLY A 367 -15.48 -0.45 -3.52
C GLY A 367 -13.99 -0.10 -3.49
N ALA A 368 -13.44 0.29 -2.33
CA ALA A 368 -12.03 0.65 -2.19
C ALA A 368 -11.15 -0.51 -1.70
N GLY A 369 -11.71 -1.49 -0.99
CA GLY A 369 -10.90 -2.57 -0.41
C GLY A 369 -11.65 -3.81 0.08
N GLY A 370 -12.96 -3.90 -0.17
CA GLY A 370 -13.85 -4.82 0.51
C GLY A 370 -13.77 -6.29 0.12
N LEU A 371 -13.11 -6.64 -0.99
CA LEU A 371 -13.11 -8.00 -1.51
C LEU A 371 -12.12 -8.93 -0.79
N LYS A 372 -12.55 -10.19 -0.68
CA LYS A 372 -11.75 -11.33 -0.26
C LYS A 372 -11.78 -12.33 -1.41
N SER A 373 -10.69 -13.04 -1.62
CA SER A 373 -10.62 -14.07 -2.66
C SER A 373 -9.59 -15.14 -2.30
N THR A 374 -9.45 -16.13 -3.18
CA THR A 374 -8.51 -17.24 -3.07
C THR A 374 -7.52 -17.18 -4.22
N ILE A 375 -6.40 -17.90 -4.11
CA ILE A 375 -5.47 -18.03 -5.25
C ILE A 375 -6.21 -18.62 -6.47
N THR A 376 -7.03 -19.65 -6.28
CA THR A 376 -7.76 -20.29 -7.40
C THR A 376 -8.61 -19.30 -8.19
N ASP A 377 -9.38 -18.47 -7.49
CA ASP A 377 -10.25 -17.50 -8.15
C ASP A 377 -9.45 -16.35 -8.76
N MET A 378 -8.45 -15.83 -8.05
CA MET A 378 -7.61 -14.77 -8.60
C MET A 378 -6.86 -15.23 -9.85
N MET A 379 -6.45 -16.50 -9.93
CA MET A 379 -5.82 -17.05 -11.14
C MET A 379 -6.79 -17.12 -12.32
N LYS A 380 -8.08 -17.45 -12.10
CA LYS A 380 -9.11 -17.36 -13.14
C LYS A 380 -9.36 -15.92 -13.60
N PHE A 381 -9.43 -14.98 -12.64
CA PHE A 381 -9.57 -13.56 -12.93
C PHE A 381 -8.41 -13.03 -13.78
N VAL A 382 -7.18 -13.41 -13.43
CA VAL A 382 -5.96 -13.10 -14.19
C VAL A 382 -6.00 -13.70 -15.59
N GLN A 383 -6.40 -14.97 -15.75
CA GLN A 383 -6.51 -15.59 -17.06
C GLN A 383 -7.49 -14.86 -17.98
N ALA A 384 -8.61 -14.36 -17.43
CA ALA A 384 -9.57 -13.56 -18.19
C ALA A 384 -8.97 -12.25 -18.71
N GLN A 385 -8.00 -11.66 -18.00
CA GLN A 385 -7.33 -10.42 -18.39
C GLN A 385 -6.41 -10.58 -19.62
N PHE A 386 -6.03 -11.81 -20.00
CA PHE A 386 -5.18 -12.08 -21.17
C PHE A 386 -5.95 -12.38 -22.45
N LYS A 387 -7.28 -12.47 -22.37
CA LYS A 387 -8.10 -12.74 -23.54
C LYS A 387 -8.24 -11.51 -24.42
N MET A 388 -8.30 -11.75 -25.73
CA MET A 388 -8.79 -10.72 -26.65
C MET A 388 -10.28 -10.49 -26.34
N PRO A 389 -10.76 -9.24 -26.32
CA PRO A 389 -12.16 -8.97 -26.02
C PRO A 389 -13.12 -9.54 -27.07
N GLU A 390 -13.96 -10.48 -26.65
CA GLU A 390 -15.04 -11.06 -27.46
C GLU A 390 -16.42 -10.86 -26.82
N ASN A 391 -16.46 -10.60 -25.51
CA ASN A 391 -17.68 -10.30 -24.78
C ASN A 391 -17.54 -9.02 -23.94
N ARG A 392 -18.69 -8.57 -23.42
CA ARG A 392 -18.79 -7.30 -22.68
C ARG A 392 -17.85 -7.20 -21.48
N LEU A 393 -17.68 -8.28 -20.72
CA LEU A 393 -16.78 -8.27 -19.55
C LEU A 393 -15.32 -8.13 -19.99
N GLU A 394 -14.93 -8.83 -21.06
CA GLU A 394 -13.56 -8.73 -21.58
C GLU A 394 -13.29 -7.34 -22.19
N HIS A 395 -14.27 -6.72 -22.85
CA HIS A 395 -14.18 -5.33 -23.28
C HIS A 395 -14.02 -4.37 -22.09
N ALA A 396 -14.82 -4.55 -21.03
CA ALA A 396 -14.70 -3.76 -19.81
C ALA A 396 -13.30 -3.92 -19.17
N MET A 397 -12.79 -5.14 -19.08
CA MET A 397 -11.44 -5.40 -18.58
C MET A 397 -10.34 -4.75 -19.43
N ALA A 398 -10.46 -4.80 -20.76
CA ALA A 398 -9.55 -4.12 -21.67
C ALA A 398 -9.59 -2.59 -21.50
N LEU A 399 -10.77 -2.01 -21.32
CA LEU A 399 -10.94 -0.58 -21.05
C LEU A 399 -10.22 -0.15 -19.76
N THR A 400 -10.21 -1.00 -18.71
CA THR A 400 -9.48 -0.64 -17.46
C THR A 400 -7.98 -0.45 -17.65
N LYS A 401 -7.39 -1.04 -18.69
CA LYS A 401 -5.96 -1.03 -18.97
C LYS A 401 -5.54 0.09 -19.94
N GLN A 402 -6.45 0.95 -20.35
CA GLN A 402 -6.12 2.11 -21.19
C GLN A 402 -5.47 3.21 -20.35
N PHE A 403 -4.48 3.90 -20.93
CA PHE A 403 -3.86 5.06 -20.32
C PHE A 403 -4.88 6.17 -20.03
N THR A 404 -4.81 6.74 -18.83
CA THR A 404 -5.68 7.85 -18.40
C THR A 404 -4.93 9.01 -17.74
N TYR A 405 -3.77 8.74 -17.11
CA TYR A 405 -2.96 9.75 -16.46
C TYR A 405 -1.50 9.30 -16.37
N TYR A 406 -0.56 10.23 -16.41
CA TYR A 406 0.86 9.96 -16.19
C TYR A 406 1.27 10.47 -14.81
N LEU A 407 1.68 9.56 -13.94
CA LEU A 407 2.29 9.83 -12.65
C LEU A 407 3.82 9.84 -12.81
N PRO A 408 4.46 11.02 -12.79
CA PRO A 408 5.91 11.12 -12.91
C PRO A 408 6.62 10.33 -11.81
N PRO A 409 7.79 9.74 -12.11
CA PRO A 409 8.57 9.92 -13.33
C PRO A 409 8.40 8.79 -14.36
N SER A 410 7.55 7.78 -14.11
CA SER A 410 7.57 6.55 -14.91
C SER A 410 6.34 5.65 -14.77
N THR A 411 5.25 6.13 -14.15
CA THR A 411 4.05 5.31 -13.93
C THR A 411 2.89 5.88 -14.72
N ASP A 412 2.41 5.11 -15.67
CA ASP A 412 1.13 5.38 -16.30
C ASP A 412 0.00 4.82 -15.43
N ILE A 413 -1.16 5.44 -15.47
CA ILE A 413 -2.33 5.06 -14.68
C ILE A 413 -3.49 4.75 -15.63
N GLY A 414 -4.07 3.56 -15.48
CA GLY A 414 -5.35 3.19 -16.09
C GLY A 414 -6.51 3.40 -15.13
N LEU A 415 -7.61 2.66 -15.32
CA LEU A 415 -8.67 2.61 -14.32
C LEU A 415 -8.22 1.65 -13.21
N ALA A 416 -7.80 2.20 -12.07
CA ALA A 416 -7.13 1.55 -10.93
C ALA A 416 -5.73 0.98 -11.21
N TRP A 417 -5.42 0.52 -12.42
CA TRP A 417 -4.13 -0.09 -12.71
C TRP A 417 -2.97 0.91 -12.69
N HIS A 418 -1.89 0.54 -11.98
CA HIS A 418 -0.58 1.14 -12.21
C HIS A 418 0.09 0.41 -13.36
N MET A 419 0.73 1.15 -14.26
CA MET A 419 1.36 0.63 -15.47
C MET A 419 2.79 1.13 -15.53
N ASN A 420 3.76 0.21 -15.49
CA ASN A 420 5.18 0.55 -15.57
C ASN A 420 5.83 -0.17 -16.74
N MET A 421 6.72 0.54 -17.42
CA MET A 421 7.61 -0.05 -18.40
C MET A 421 8.75 -0.76 -17.67
N LEU A 422 8.86 -2.08 -17.83
CA LEU A 422 9.97 -2.87 -17.31
C LEU A 422 10.71 -3.53 -18.47
N GLU A 423 11.97 -3.14 -18.65
CA GLU A 423 12.77 -3.43 -19.84
C GLU A 423 12.04 -2.93 -21.10
N ASP A 424 11.25 -3.79 -21.76
CA ASP A 424 10.48 -3.49 -22.97
C ASP A 424 9.02 -4.00 -22.90
N VAL A 425 8.55 -4.45 -21.73
CA VAL A 425 7.17 -4.94 -21.54
C VAL A 425 6.39 -4.12 -20.51
N VAL A 426 5.12 -3.89 -20.78
CA VAL A 426 4.26 -3.14 -19.84
C VAL A 426 3.77 -4.09 -18.76
N GLN A 427 4.15 -3.79 -17.52
CA GLN A 427 3.60 -4.41 -16.34
C GLN A 427 2.39 -3.61 -15.86
N TYR A 428 1.26 -4.29 -15.69
CA TYR A 428 0.07 -3.76 -15.01
C TYR A 428 0.03 -4.34 -13.61
N TRP A 429 -0.09 -3.51 -12.58
CA TRP A 429 -0.11 -4.01 -11.21
C TRP A 429 -0.99 -3.18 -10.27
N HIS A 430 -1.36 -3.81 -9.17
CA HIS A 430 -1.98 -3.16 -8.03
C HIS A 430 -1.69 -3.98 -6.78
N ASN A 431 -1.31 -3.33 -5.68
CA ASN A 431 -1.16 -3.98 -4.38
C ASN A 431 -2.38 -3.77 -3.48
N GLY A 432 -2.41 -4.41 -2.33
CA GLY A 432 -3.50 -4.33 -1.37
C GLY A 432 -3.00 -4.54 0.04
N ALA A 433 -3.59 -3.81 0.98
CA ALA A 433 -3.29 -3.95 2.40
C ALA A 433 -4.54 -3.69 3.23
N THR A 434 -4.63 -4.39 4.36
CA THR A 434 -5.58 -4.13 5.45
C THR A 434 -4.81 -4.03 6.77
N GLY A 435 -5.52 -4.02 7.91
CA GLY A 435 -4.88 -4.02 9.22
C GLY A 435 -4.04 -5.28 9.50
N GLY A 436 -4.32 -6.38 8.81
CA GLY A 436 -3.67 -7.67 9.06
C GLY A 436 -3.34 -8.49 7.81
N SER A 437 -3.52 -7.96 6.60
CA SER A 437 -3.28 -8.68 5.35
C SER A 437 -2.50 -7.83 4.35
N SER A 438 -1.77 -8.49 3.45
CA SER A 438 -1.08 -7.87 2.33
C SER A 438 -1.26 -8.72 1.08
N ALA A 439 -1.43 -8.05 -0.06
CA ALA A 439 -1.68 -8.69 -1.33
C ALA A 439 -1.00 -7.92 -2.47
N PHE A 440 -0.62 -8.62 -3.53
CA PHE A 440 -0.05 -8.02 -4.73
C PHE A 440 -0.49 -8.77 -5.98
N LEU A 441 -0.89 -8.04 -7.01
CA LEU A 441 -1.26 -8.56 -8.31
C LEU A 441 -0.47 -7.83 -9.40
N ALA A 442 0.18 -8.57 -10.28
CA ALA A 442 0.74 -8.04 -11.51
C ALA A 442 0.46 -8.93 -12.73
N LEU A 443 0.35 -8.28 -13.89
CA LEU A 443 0.11 -8.86 -15.20
C LEU A 443 1.14 -8.30 -16.18
N VAL A 444 1.60 -9.14 -17.10
CA VAL A 444 2.42 -8.79 -18.26
C VAL A 444 1.73 -9.40 -19.48
N PRO A 445 0.82 -8.65 -20.15
CA PRO A 445 -0.02 -9.19 -21.21
C PRO A 445 0.76 -9.79 -22.37
N ASP A 446 1.87 -9.16 -22.79
CA ASP A 446 2.68 -9.58 -23.94
C ASP A 446 3.23 -11.00 -23.79
N SER A 447 3.67 -11.35 -22.58
CA SER A 447 4.16 -12.70 -22.25
C SER A 447 3.10 -13.60 -21.61
N LYS A 448 1.84 -13.13 -21.52
CA LYS A 448 0.73 -13.78 -20.79
C LYS A 448 1.15 -14.28 -19.41
N SER A 449 1.97 -13.48 -18.72
CA SER A 449 2.53 -13.83 -17.42
C SER A 449 1.90 -12.99 -16.33
N ALA A 450 1.73 -13.56 -15.15
CA ALA A 450 1.14 -12.87 -14.01
C ALA A 450 1.54 -13.50 -12.70
N ILE A 451 1.50 -12.69 -11.65
CA ILE A 451 1.68 -13.13 -10.27
C ILE A 451 0.54 -12.59 -9.41
N ILE A 452 0.03 -13.43 -8.51
CA ILE A 452 -0.80 -13.05 -7.38
C ILE A 452 -0.13 -13.55 -6.10
N VAL A 453 0.07 -12.66 -5.14
CA VAL A 453 0.64 -13.00 -3.83
C VAL A 453 -0.33 -12.54 -2.75
N LEU A 454 -0.69 -13.45 -1.84
CA LEU A 454 -1.67 -13.22 -0.78
C LEU A 454 -1.06 -13.63 0.57
N SER A 455 -1.20 -12.76 1.57
CA SER A 455 -0.69 -12.97 2.93
C SER A 455 -1.74 -12.56 3.97
N ASN A 456 -1.87 -13.35 5.04
CA ASN A 456 -2.67 -12.99 6.23
C ASN A 456 -1.83 -12.24 7.28
N SER A 457 -0.77 -11.58 6.84
CA SER A 457 0.04 -10.67 7.64
C SER A 457 0.11 -9.31 6.94
N ALA A 458 0.14 -8.23 7.74
CA ALA A 458 0.31 -6.86 7.27
C ALA A 458 1.74 -6.54 6.79
N ILE A 459 2.69 -7.49 6.91
CA ILE A 459 4.00 -7.35 6.26
C ILE A 459 3.77 -7.25 4.74
N SER A 460 4.38 -6.26 4.11
CA SER A 460 4.22 -6.04 2.68
C SER A 460 4.77 -7.21 1.87
N VAL A 461 3.99 -7.69 0.91
CA VAL A 461 4.43 -8.66 -0.10
C VAL A 461 4.99 -7.99 -1.37
N ASP A 462 5.04 -6.65 -1.42
CA ASP A 462 5.41 -5.91 -2.64
C ASP A 462 6.85 -6.22 -3.10
N GLU A 463 7.79 -6.28 -2.16
CA GLU A 463 9.20 -6.54 -2.48
C GLU A 463 9.40 -7.92 -3.12
N ILE A 464 8.92 -8.97 -2.44
CA ILE A 464 9.02 -10.34 -2.99
C ILE A 464 8.30 -10.45 -4.33
N SER A 465 7.15 -9.79 -4.49
CA SER A 465 6.36 -9.85 -5.71
C SER A 465 7.05 -9.14 -6.87
N THR A 466 7.67 -7.99 -6.59
CA THR A 466 8.45 -7.22 -7.56
C THR A 466 9.69 -8.00 -8.01
N GLN A 467 10.38 -8.67 -7.09
CA GLN A 467 11.53 -9.52 -7.43
C GLN A 467 11.11 -10.71 -8.31
N ILE A 468 10.01 -11.39 -7.96
CA ILE A 468 9.50 -12.53 -8.75
C ILE A 468 9.07 -12.07 -10.14
N ILE A 469 8.26 -11.02 -10.26
CA ILE A 469 7.77 -10.58 -11.58
C ILE A 469 8.90 -10.03 -12.46
N SER A 470 9.90 -9.36 -11.87
CA SER A 470 11.10 -8.95 -12.60
C SER A 470 11.87 -10.15 -13.14
N LYS A 471 12.01 -11.21 -12.33
CA LYS A 471 12.65 -12.45 -12.76
C LYS A 471 11.86 -13.15 -13.88
N VAL A 472 10.54 -13.15 -13.79
CA VAL A 472 9.62 -13.69 -14.81
C VAL A 472 9.74 -12.94 -16.14
N ILE A 473 9.89 -11.61 -16.09
CA ILE A 473 10.07 -10.77 -17.28
C ILE A 473 11.44 -11.03 -17.93
N ALA A 474 12.49 -11.18 -17.11
CA ALA A 474 13.85 -11.45 -17.58
C ALA A 474 14.03 -12.89 -18.11
N ASP A 475 13.17 -13.84 -17.72
CA ASP A 475 13.14 -15.22 -18.20
C ASP A 475 12.43 -15.29 -19.57
N LYS A 476 13.09 -14.78 -20.61
CA LYS A 476 12.60 -14.82 -22.01
C LYS A 476 12.52 -16.24 -22.56
#